data_AF-A0A3S3QEL0-F1
#
_entry.id   AF-A0A3S3QEL0-F1
#
_cell.length_a   1.000
_cell.length_b   1.000
_cell.length_c   1.000
_cell.angle_alpha   90.00
_cell.angle_beta   90.00
_cell.angle_gamma   90.00
#
_symmetry.space_group_name_H-M   'P 1'
#
loop_
_entity.id
_entity.type
_entity.pdbx_description
1 polymer ?
#
loop_
_entity_poly.entity_id
_entity_poly.type
_entity_poly.pdbx_seq_one_letter_code
_entity_poly.pdbx_strand_id
1 'polypeptide(L)'
;TVEARLRDKAVRLHARTQFQDNSDADLELIVKNCGDFSEPEKMPLSGQLDLNLKDLSPIAHLTNEDVQATGKFGGRILFGGTARKPTMNGKLALSKGKEKQGEIFIPAAGIGLKEIKIALKGDSRSNTIDAQLSSGEGKIKLTGVARQDAKQYWLADFVIFGKKFQAADLPEYSASSAQISACVMRKQELDSAGL
;
A
#
# COMPACT_ATOMS: atom_id res chain seq x y z
N THR A 1 -13.49 -2.10 -15.49
CA THR A 1 -13.00 -1.78 -16.84
C THR A 1 -11.56 -1.32 -16.76
N VAL A 2 -10.73 -1.79 -17.69
CA VAL A 2 -9.35 -1.32 -17.84
C VAL A 2 -9.19 -0.87 -19.28
N GLU A 3 -8.74 0.36 -19.47
CA GLU A 3 -8.46 0.93 -20.78
C GLU A 3 -7.02 1.45 -20.80
N ALA A 4 -6.25 1.01 -21.79
CA ALA A 4 -4.93 1.54 -22.08
C ALA A 4 -4.95 2.17 -23.47
N ARG A 5 -4.48 3.41 -23.59
CA ARG A 5 -4.40 4.13 -24.86
C ARG A 5 -3.01 4.70 -25.06
N LEU A 6 -2.39 4.36 -26.19
CA LEU A 6 -1.14 4.97 -26.63
C LEU A 6 -1.45 6.02 -27.71
N ARG A 7 -1.09 7.28 -27.46
CA ARG A 7 -1.24 8.37 -28.42
C ARG A 7 -0.16 9.43 -28.17
N ASP A 8 0.46 9.93 -29.24
CA ASP A 8 1.45 11.02 -29.17
C ASP A 8 2.62 10.73 -28.21
N LYS A 9 3.15 9.50 -28.26
CA LYS A 9 4.19 8.98 -27.33
C LYS A 9 3.78 9.03 -25.85
N ALA A 10 2.49 9.11 -25.54
CA ALA A 10 1.98 9.04 -24.19
C ALA A 10 1.08 7.81 -24.03
N VAL A 11 1.34 7.03 -22.99
CA VAL A 11 0.46 5.96 -22.54
C VAL A 11 -0.46 6.53 -21.46
N ARG A 12 -1.76 6.37 -21.65
CA ARG A 12 -2.78 6.63 -20.63
C ARG A 12 -3.38 5.30 -20.22
N LEU A 13 -3.32 4.99 -18.94
CA LEU A 13 -4.00 3.87 -18.31
C LEU A 13 -5.12 4.43 -17.46
N HIS A 14 -6.34 3.96 -17.71
CA HIS A 14 -7.49 4.22 -16.86
C HIS A 14 -8.08 2.87 -16.44
N ALA A 15 -7.99 2.56 -15.15
CA ALA A 15 -8.55 1.34 -14.58
C ALA A 15 -9.58 1.75 -13.53
N ARG A 16 -10.83 1.36 -13.76
CA ARG A 16 -11.92 1.61 -12.84
C ARG A 16 -12.61 0.30 -12.50
N THR A 17 -12.87 0.08 -11.23
CA THR A 17 -13.69 -1.03 -10.76
C THR A 17 -14.80 -0.53 -9.86
N GLN A 18 -15.95 -1.18 -9.96
CA GLN A 18 -17.09 -0.97 -9.08
C GLN A 18 -17.48 -2.33 -8.52
N PHE A 19 -17.56 -2.42 -7.20
CA PHE A 19 -17.92 -3.65 -6.52
C PHE A 19 -19.44 -3.68 -6.26
N GLN A 20 -19.96 -4.86 -5.94
CA GLN A 20 -21.39 -5.08 -5.72
C GLN A 20 -21.97 -4.21 -4.58
N ASP A 21 -21.15 -3.83 -3.61
CA ASP A 21 -21.54 -3.01 -2.46
C ASP A 21 -21.49 -1.49 -2.74
N ASN A 22 -21.29 -1.10 -4.00
CA ASN A 22 -21.02 0.28 -4.45
C ASN A 22 -19.70 0.85 -3.89
N SER A 23 -18.73 0.00 -3.55
CA SER A 23 -17.34 0.42 -3.47
C SER A 23 -16.80 0.71 -4.86
N ASP A 24 -15.80 1.57 -4.92
CA ASP A 24 -15.13 1.94 -6.16
C ASP A 24 -13.63 2.13 -5.97
N ALA A 25 -12.89 1.84 -7.02
CA ALA A 25 -11.50 2.22 -7.15
C ALA A 25 -11.27 2.72 -8.57
N ASP A 26 -10.60 3.87 -8.68
CA ASP A 26 -10.32 4.56 -9.93
C ASP A 26 -8.84 4.92 -9.98
N LEU A 27 -8.15 4.43 -11.00
CA LEU A 27 -6.75 4.68 -11.27
C LEU A 27 -6.62 5.34 -12.64
N GLU A 28 -6.06 6.53 -12.65
CA GLU A 28 -5.60 7.20 -13.87
C GLU A 28 -4.07 7.35 -13.80
N LEU A 29 -3.36 6.82 -14.78
CA LEU A 29 -1.93 7.02 -14.96
C LEU A 29 -1.65 7.54 -16.37
N ILE A 30 -0.76 8.52 -16.45
CA ILE A 30 -0.24 9.06 -17.69
C ILE A 30 1.27 8.95 -17.63
N VAL A 31 1.85 8.25 -18.59
CA VAL A 31 3.29 8.21 -18.83
C VAL A 31 3.54 8.90 -20.15
N LYS A 32 4.35 9.95 -20.15
CA LYS A 32 4.75 10.67 -21.37
C LYS A 32 6.10 10.15 -21.85
N ASN A 33 6.40 10.38 -23.12
CA ASN A 33 7.63 9.96 -23.78
C ASN A 33 7.87 8.43 -23.79
N CYS A 34 6.81 7.62 -23.80
CA CYS A 34 6.86 6.15 -23.89
C CYS A 34 7.35 5.61 -25.24
N GLY A 35 8.04 6.41 -26.04
CA GLY A 35 8.57 6.00 -27.34
C GLY A 35 9.97 5.40 -27.26
N ASP A 36 10.68 5.59 -26.14
CA ASP A 36 12.03 5.09 -25.93
C ASP A 36 12.18 4.45 -24.55
N PHE A 37 11.89 3.14 -24.49
CA PHE A 37 11.99 2.34 -23.26
C PHE A 37 13.42 2.17 -22.74
N SER A 38 14.44 2.64 -23.47
CA SER A 38 15.82 2.65 -22.99
C SER A 38 16.10 3.76 -21.97
N GLU A 39 15.25 4.81 -21.92
CA GLU A 39 15.40 5.97 -21.03
C GLU A 39 14.16 6.21 -20.14
N PRO A 40 13.74 5.25 -19.30
CA PRO A 40 12.54 5.36 -18.45
C PRO A 40 12.61 6.50 -17.42
N GLU A 41 13.80 6.99 -17.08
CA GLU A 41 14.02 8.18 -16.26
C GLU A 41 13.62 9.48 -16.97
N LYS A 42 13.47 9.47 -18.30
CA LYS A 42 12.97 10.60 -19.08
C LYS A 42 11.49 10.46 -19.47
N MET A 43 10.79 9.50 -18.85
CA MET A 43 9.36 9.31 -19.01
C MET A 43 8.60 9.90 -17.82
N PRO A 44 8.09 11.14 -17.90
CA PRO A 44 7.30 11.71 -16.83
C PRO A 44 6.09 10.83 -16.52
N LEU A 45 5.91 10.53 -15.24
CA LEU A 45 4.75 9.83 -14.71
C LEU A 45 3.89 10.85 -13.96
N SER A 46 2.59 10.82 -14.19
CA SER A 46 1.60 11.57 -13.42
C SER A 46 0.31 10.77 -13.33
N GLY A 47 -0.40 10.88 -12.21
CA GLY A 47 -1.68 10.20 -12.10
C GLY A 47 -2.27 10.24 -10.71
N GLN A 48 -3.37 9.52 -10.53
CA GLN A 48 -4.11 9.46 -9.30
C GLN A 48 -4.75 8.08 -9.12
N LEU A 49 -4.77 7.62 -7.88
CA LEU A 49 -5.60 6.51 -7.42
C LEU A 49 -6.57 7.06 -6.37
N ASP A 50 -7.87 6.91 -6.61
CA ASP A 50 -8.91 7.07 -5.62
C ASP A 50 -9.42 5.69 -5.19
N LEU A 51 -9.46 5.48 -3.88
CA LEU A 51 -10.03 4.28 -3.28
C LEU A 51 -11.19 4.69 -2.38
N ASN A 52 -12.34 4.06 -2.60
CA ASN A 52 -13.52 4.21 -1.76
C ASN A 52 -14.19 2.85 -1.56
N LEU A 53 -13.64 2.08 -0.64
CA LEU A 53 -14.14 0.77 -0.27
C LEU A 53 -15.04 0.92 0.95
N LYS A 54 -16.32 0.62 0.78
CA LYS A 54 -17.35 0.67 1.83
C LYS A 54 -17.24 -0.50 2.78
N ASP A 55 -16.78 -1.63 2.26
CA ASP A 55 -16.35 -2.78 3.04
C ASP A 55 -15.16 -3.48 2.38
N LEU A 56 -14.17 -3.88 3.18
CA LEU A 56 -12.96 -4.57 2.70
C LEU A 56 -13.16 -6.07 2.43
N SER A 57 -14.31 -6.66 2.75
CA SER A 57 -14.58 -8.09 2.54
C SER A 57 -14.27 -8.58 1.12
N PRO A 58 -14.52 -7.80 0.03
CA PRO A 58 -14.19 -8.23 -1.32
C PRO A 58 -12.67 -8.40 -1.58
N ILE A 59 -11.80 -7.74 -0.82
CA ILE A 59 -10.34 -7.84 -0.97
C ILE A 59 -9.81 -9.18 -0.44
N ALA A 60 -10.52 -9.85 0.47
CA ALA A 60 -10.12 -11.16 0.97
C ALA A 60 -9.97 -12.20 -0.17
N HIS A 61 -10.75 -12.06 -1.24
CA HIS A 61 -10.66 -12.91 -2.43
C HIS A 61 -9.40 -12.66 -3.27
N LEU A 62 -8.79 -11.47 -3.18
CA LEU A 62 -7.54 -11.14 -3.88
C LEU A 62 -6.30 -11.66 -3.13
N THR A 63 -6.44 -11.90 -1.83
CA THR A 63 -5.36 -12.36 -0.95
C THR A 63 -5.40 -13.87 -0.71
N ASN A 64 -6.10 -14.66 -1.54
CA ASN A 64 -6.31 -16.10 -1.33
C ASN A 64 -6.80 -16.45 0.09
N GLU A 65 -7.59 -15.56 0.71
CA GLU A 65 -8.06 -15.69 2.11
C GLU A 65 -6.97 -15.66 3.20
N ASP A 66 -5.70 -15.40 2.85
CA ASP A 66 -4.60 -15.20 3.82
C ASP A 66 -4.82 -13.97 4.71
N VAL A 67 -5.76 -13.11 4.32
CA VAL A 67 -6.15 -11.90 5.03
C VAL A 67 -7.67 -11.78 5.01
N GLN A 68 -8.26 -11.62 6.20
CA GLN A 68 -9.66 -11.29 6.36
C GLN A 68 -9.78 -9.81 6.67
N ALA A 69 -10.46 -9.05 5.83
CA ALA A 69 -10.53 -7.60 5.97
C ALA A 69 -11.98 -7.11 5.99
N THR A 70 -12.30 -6.19 6.90
CA THR A 70 -13.64 -5.61 7.05
C THR A 70 -13.57 -4.11 7.27
N GLY A 71 -14.67 -3.40 6.99
CA GLY A 71 -14.80 -1.97 7.23
C GLY A 71 -14.38 -1.09 6.06
N LYS A 72 -14.45 0.22 6.27
CA LYS A 72 -14.28 1.21 5.20
C LYS A 72 -12.82 1.55 4.99
N PHE A 73 -12.32 1.33 3.79
CA PHE A 73 -10.96 1.69 3.42
C PHE A 73 -10.96 2.64 2.26
N GLY A 74 -10.22 3.75 2.38
CA GLY A 74 -10.16 4.68 1.28
C GLY A 74 -9.16 5.78 1.46
N GLY A 75 -9.07 6.60 0.42
CA GLY A 75 -8.17 7.72 0.36
C GLY A 75 -7.72 7.98 -1.08
N ARG A 76 -6.69 8.80 -1.19
CA ARG A 76 -6.15 9.24 -2.48
C ARG A 76 -4.65 9.18 -2.48
N ILE A 77 -4.08 8.68 -3.59
CA ILE A 77 -2.65 8.72 -3.88
C ILE A 77 -2.46 9.47 -5.19
N LEU A 78 -1.55 10.43 -5.19
CA LEU A 78 -1.06 11.14 -6.36
C LEU A 78 0.28 10.55 -6.77
N PHE A 79 0.38 10.19 -8.05
CA PHE A 79 1.61 9.74 -8.68
C PHE A 79 2.28 10.89 -9.43
N GLY A 80 3.60 10.92 -9.34
CA GLY A 80 4.44 11.94 -9.97
C GLY A 80 5.82 11.40 -10.31
N GLY A 81 6.72 12.29 -10.72
CA GLY A 81 8.11 11.95 -11.02
C GLY A 81 8.25 11.31 -12.40
N THR A 82 8.93 10.18 -12.45
CA THR A 82 9.23 9.47 -13.71
C THR A 82 8.82 8.01 -13.60
N ALA A 83 8.64 7.32 -14.72
CA ALA A 83 8.36 5.89 -14.73
C ALA A 83 9.46 5.11 -13.99
N ARG A 84 10.72 5.58 -14.06
CA ARG A 84 11.82 4.99 -13.29
C ARG A 84 11.71 5.32 -11.80
N LYS A 85 11.60 6.60 -11.45
CA LYS A 85 11.54 7.10 -10.07
C LYS A 85 10.18 7.72 -9.77
N PRO A 86 9.15 6.90 -9.49
CA PRO A 86 7.83 7.42 -9.17
C PRO A 86 7.84 8.06 -7.79
N THR A 87 7.11 9.17 -7.66
CA THR A 87 6.81 9.79 -6.36
C THR A 87 5.34 9.54 -6.02
N MET A 88 5.07 9.13 -4.78
CA MET A 88 3.71 8.87 -4.29
C MET A 88 3.39 9.80 -3.13
N ASN A 89 2.31 10.57 -3.25
CA ASN A 89 1.86 11.49 -2.22
C ASN A 89 0.38 11.25 -1.92
N GLY A 90 0.03 10.96 -0.67
CA GLY A 90 -1.35 10.60 -0.38
C GLY A 90 -1.60 10.18 1.05
N LYS A 91 -2.87 9.87 1.32
CA LYS A 91 -3.31 9.31 2.60
C LYS A 91 -4.33 8.23 2.33
N LEU A 92 -4.21 7.13 3.07
CA LEU A 92 -5.17 6.03 3.11
C LEU A 92 -5.57 5.78 4.57
N ALA A 93 -6.80 5.36 4.81
CA ALA A 93 -7.25 5.01 6.14
C ALA A 93 -8.27 3.88 6.13
N LEU A 94 -8.18 3.03 7.16
CA LEU A 94 -9.21 2.08 7.55
C LEU A 94 -10.05 2.68 8.67
N SER A 95 -11.36 2.66 8.48
CA SER A 95 -12.34 3.18 9.42
C SER A 95 -13.50 2.20 9.60
N LYS A 96 -14.36 2.46 10.58
CA LYS A 96 -15.49 1.62 10.91
C LYS A 96 -16.41 1.40 9.70
N GLY A 97 -16.79 0.14 9.46
CA GLY A 97 -17.77 -0.27 8.48
C GLY A 97 -19.19 0.13 8.85
N LYS A 98 -20.17 -0.36 8.08
CA LYS A 98 -21.59 -0.20 8.47
C LYS A 98 -21.94 -1.05 9.69
N GLU A 99 -21.46 -2.29 9.73
CA GLU A 99 -21.88 -3.28 10.72
C GLU A 99 -20.78 -3.68 11.72
N LYS A 100 -19.51 -3.62 11.29
CA LYS A 100 -18.36 -4.06 12.10
C LYS A 100 -17.29 -2.98 12.19
N GLN A 101 -16.46 -3.07 13.24
CA GLN A 101 -15.23 -2.30 13.34
C GLN A 101 -14.34 -2.61 12.12
N GLY A 102 -13.64 -1.61 11.60
CA GLY A 102 -12.68 -1.86 10.53
C GLY A 102 -11.47 -2.61 11.06
N GLU A 103 -11.21 -3.79 10.50
CA GLU A 103 -10.15 -4.70 10.92
C GLU A 103 -9.56 -5.43 9.72
N ILE A 104 -8.23 -5.54 9.68
CA ILE A 104 -7.48 -6.46 8.84
C ILE A 104 -6.91 -7.53 9.75
N PHE A 105 -7.40 -8.75 9.62
CA PHE A 105 -6.97 -9.91 10.39
C PHE A 105 -6.10 -10.80 9.49
N ILE A 106 -4.92 -11.17 10.00
CA ILE A 106 -3.96 -12.06 9.33
C ILE A 106 -3.97 -13.38 10.10
N PRO A 107 -4.73 -14.41 9.67
CA PRO A 107 -4.90 -15.66 10.41
C PRO A 107 -3.58 -16.38 10.66
N ALA A 108 -2.69 -16.41 9.67
CA ALA A 108 -1.38 -17.06 9.77
C ALA A 108 -0.45 -16.46 10.84
N ALA A 109 -0.78 -15.28 11.37
CA ALA A 109 -0.08 -14.67 12.48
C ALA A 109 -0.98 -14.45 13.71
N GLY A 110 -2.30 -14.68 13.61
CA GLY A 110 -3.25 -14.31 14.67
C GLY A 110 -3.29 -12.81 14.97
N ILE A 111 -2.94 -11.96 13.99
CA ILE A 111 -2.83 -10.51 14.21
C ILE A 111 -4.08 -9.81 13.67
N GLY A 112 -4.79 -9.10 14.55
CA GLY A 112 -5.83 -8.14 14.17
C GLY A 112 -5.29 -6.71 14.13
N LEU A 113 -5.45 -6.02 13.00
CA LEU A 113 -5.01 -4.64 12.78
C LEU A 113 -6.21 -3.71 12.60
N LYS A 114 -6.28 -2.66 13.44
CA LYS A 114 -7.40 -1.70 13.50
C LYS A 114 -6.87 -0.28 13.37
N GLU A 115 -7.78 0.67 13.11
CA GLU A 115 -7.50 2.11 13.12
C GLU A 115 -6.34 2.53 12.20
N ILE A 116 -6.18 1.83 11.07
CA ILE A 116 -5.05 1.99 10.18
C ILE A 116 -5.11 3.37 9.51
N LYS A 117 -4.04 4.13 9.60
CA LYS A 117 -3.83 5.41 8.91
C LYS A 117 -2.46 5.37 8.27
N ILE A 118 -2.40 5.62 6.97
CA ILE A 118 -1.17 5.60 6.18
C ILE A 118 -1.04 6.97 5.50
N ALA A 119 0.14 7.57 5.61
CA ALA A 119 0.55 8.74 4.85
C ALA A 119 1.74 8.36 3.99
N LEU A 120 1.67 8.75 2.71
CA LEU A 120 2.74 8.57 1.73
C LEU A 120 3.24 9.95 1.33
N LYS A 121 4.56 10.10 1.27
CA LYS A 121 5.19 11.34 0.79
C LYS A 121 6.38 11.00 -0.08
N GLY A 122 6.38 11.48 -1.31
CA GLY A 122 7.40 11.20 -2.30
C GLY A 122 8.09 12.47 -2.77
N ASP A 123 9.42 12.43 -2.84
CA ASP A 123 10.24 13.45 -3.48
C ASP A 123 11.21 12.83 -4.50
N SER A 124 12.10 13.64 -5.07
CA SER A 124 13.06 13.19 -6.10
C SER A 124 14.08 12.16 -5.61
N ARG A 125 14.20 11.94 -4.29
CA ARG A 125 15.17 11.05 -3.68
C ARG A 125 14.53 9.77 -3.14
N SER A 126 13.34 9.87 -2.55
CA SER A 126 12.71 8.74 -1.88
C SER A 126 11.22 8.90 -1.68
N ASN A 127 10.55 7.77 -1.44
CA ASN A 127 9.19 7.73 -0.95
C ASN A 127 9.21 7.32 0.52
N THR A 128 8.61 8.13 1.39
CA THR A 128 8.43 7.81 2.79
C THR A 128 7.01 7.33 3.05
N ILE A 129 6.88 6.39 3.97
CA ILE A 129 5.61 5.90 4.49
C ILE A 129 5.58 6.11 6.00
N ASP A 130 4.49 6.72 6.47
CA ASP A 130 4.17 6.86 7.89
C ASP A 130 2.82 6.20 8.14
N ALA A 131 2.80 5.10 8.88
CA ALA A 131 1.59 4.38 9.22
C ALA A 131 1.40 4.28 10.74
N GLN A 132 0.14 4.40 11.17
CA GLN A 132 -0.30 4.17 12.53
C GLN A 132 -1.46 3.18 12.51
N LEU A 133 -1.42 2.22 13.42
CA LEU A 133 -2.43 1.17 13.53
C LEU A 133 -2.44 0.61 14.96
N SER A 134 -3.51 -0.08 15.31
CA SER A 134 -3.71 -0.69 16.63
C SER A 134 -3.79 -2.21 16.48
N SER A 135 -3.21 -2.97 17.41
CA SER A 135 -3.28 -4.43 17.44
C SER A 135 -3.37 -4.94 18.87
N GLY A 136 -4.40 -5.72 19.16
CA GLY A 136 -4.81 -6.01 20.54
C GLY A 136 -5.10 -4.71 21.30
N GLU A 137 -4.48 -4.56 22.47
CA GLU A 137 -4.53 -3.33 23.28
C GLU A 137 -3.44 -2.31 22.90
N GLY A 138 -2.52 -2.68 22.01
CA GLY A 138 -1.34 -1.92 21.67
C GLY A 138 -1.50 -1.02 20.45
N LYS A 139 -0.62 -0.02 20.37
CA LYS A 139 -0.46 0.83 19.18
C LYS A 139 0.87 0.54 18.51
N ILE A 140 0.84 0.51 17.19
CA ILE A 140 1.97 0.30 16.30
C ILE A 140 2.12 1.54 15.42
N LYS A 141 3.35 2.04 15.33
CA LYS A 141 3.77 3.04 14.36
C LYS A 141 4.80 2.39 13.45
N LEU A 142 4.57 2.48 12.15
CA LEU A 142 5.51 2.05 11.12
C LEU A 142 5.97 3.27 10.35
N THR A 143 7.27 3.44 10.23
CA THR A 143 7.88 4.47 9.39
C THR A 143 8.84 3.80 8.43
N GLY A 144 8.81 4.16 7.16
CA GLY A 144 9.70 3.55 6.18
C GLY A 144 10.11 4.49 5.07
N VAL A 145 11.19 4.12 4.39
CA VAL A 145 11.73 4.82 3.24
C VAL A 145 11.99 3.81 2.13
N ALA A 146 11.39 4.04 0.98
CA ALA A 146 11.62 3.27 -0.24
C ALA A 146 12.37 4.14 -1.26
N ARG A 147 13.44 3.60 -1.82
CA ARG A 147 14.31 4.24 -2.82
C ARG A 147 14.84 3.21 -3.79
N GLN A 148 15.18 3.63 -5.00
CA GLN A 148 15.93 2.78 -5.92
C GLN A 148 17.42 2.95 -5.72
N ASP A 149 18.17 1.85 -5.76
CA ASP A 149 19.62 1.87 -5.83
C ASP A 149 20.12 2.15 -7.26
N ALA A 150 21.45 2.21 -7.43
CA ALA A 150 22.06 2.46 -8.74
C ALA A 150 21.78 1.34 -9.77
N LYS A 151 21.50 0.13 -9.29
CA LYS A 151 21.13 -1.05 -10.10
C LYS A 151 19.63 -1.19 -10.29
N GLN A 152 18.86 -0.24 -9.76
CA GLN A 152 17.44 -0.06 -9.99
C GLN A 152 16.58 -1.09 -9.26
N TYR A 153 17.15 -1.67 -8.20
CA TYR A 153 16.43 -2.44 -7.21
C TYR A 153 15.77 -1.49 -6.21
N TRP A 154 14.53 -1.79 -5.86
CA TRP A 154 13.86 -1.10 -4.77
C TRP A 154 14.43 -1.56 -3.43
N LEU A 155 15.07 -0.63 -2.74
CA LEU A 155 15.48 -0.76 -1.36
C LEU A 155 14.41 -0.13 -0.48
N ALA A 156 13.88 -0.91 0.44
CA ALA A 156 12.93 -0.44 1.43
C ALA A 156 13.46 -0.71 2.83
N ASP A 157 13.61 0.37 3.59
CA ASP A 157 13.99 0.36 5.00
C ASP A 157 12.73 0.70 5.82
N PHE A 158 12.26 -0.23 6.66
CA PHE A 158 11.12 0.02 7.55
C PHE A 158 11.54 -0.11 9.00
N VAL A 159 10.99 0.77 9.83
CA VAL A 159 11.11 0.74 11.28
C VAL A 159 9.73 0.62 11.89
N ILE A 160 9.53 -0.43 12.68
CA ILE A 160 8.28 -0.69 13.39
C ILE A 160 8.51 -0.43 14.88
N PHE A 161 7.69 0.45 15.45
CA PHE A 161 7.66 0.79 16.86
C PHE A 161 6.30 0.42 17.43
N GLY A 162 6.26 -0.30 18.55
CA GLY A 162 4.99 -0.57 19.20
C GLY A 162 5.14 -0.81 20.69
N LYS A 163 4.07 -0.53 21.43
CA LYS A 163 3.95 -0.87 22.86
C LYS A 163 2.74 -1.77 23.04
N LYS A 164 2.93 -2.88 23.77
CA LYS A 164 1.87 -3.83 24.13
C LYS A 164 1.02 -4.31 22.95
N PHE A 165 1.63 -4.45 21.77
CA PHE A 165 0.92 -4.93 20.60
C PHE A 165 1.09 -6.43 20.44
N GLN A 166 0.10 -7.08 19.84
CA GLN A 166 0.11 -8.51 19.58
C GLN A 166 0.92 -8.79 18.31
N ALA A 167 2.10 -9.41 18.46
CA ALA A 167 3.00 -9.70 17.35
C ALA A 167 2.72 -11.06 16.69
N ALA A 168 2.19 -12.02 17.45
CA ALA A 168 1.61 -13.26 16.93
C ALA A 168 0.69 -13.91 17.98
N ASP A 169 -0.43 -14.48 17.54
CA ASP A 169 -1.38 -15.23 18.38
C ASP A 169 -1.84 -16.51 17.68
N LEU A 170 -0.94 -17.48 17.65
CA LEU A 170 -1.22 -18.76 17.04
C LEU A 170 -1.67 -19.75 18.12
N PRO A 171 -2.63 -20.66 17.83
CA PRO A 171 -3.05 -21.69 18.78
C PRO A 171 -1.89 -22.55 19.30
N GLU A 172 -0.83 -22.68 18.50
CA GLU A 172 0.37 -23.47 18.79
C GLU A 172 1.47 -22.65 19.50
N TYR A 173 1.42 -21.31 19.45
CA TYR A 173 2.36 -20.39 20.10
C TYR A 173 1.70 -19.03 20.42
N SER A 174 1.44 -18.76 21.70
CA SER A 174 0.97 -17.44 22.16
C SER A 174 2.15 -16.56 22.60
N ALA A 175 2.44 -15.50 21.85
CA ALA A 175 3.39 -14.46 22.24
C ALA A 175 2.62 -13.17 22.54
N SER A 176 1.99 -13.11 23.71
CA SER A 176 1.05 -12.03 24.08
C SER A 176 1.71 -10.72 24.54
N SER A 177 3.04 -10.61 24.55
CA SER A 177 3.73 -9.36 24.89
C SER A 177 5.10 -9.25 24.23
N ALA A 178 5.14 -8.68 23.02
CA ALA A 178 6.40 -8.28 22.40
C ALA A 178 6.59 -6.76 22.57
N GLN A 179 7.59 -6.34 23.35
CA GLN A 179 8.08 -4.96 23.29
C GLN A 179 9.15 -4.87 22.19
N ILE A 180 8.71 -4.64 20.95
CA ILE A 180 9.64 -4.31 19.87
C ILE A 180 9.89 -2.80 19.91
N SER A 181 11.01 -2.43 20.52
CA SER A 181 11.44 -1.03 20.62
C SER A 181 11.93 -0.48 19.27
N ALA A 182 12.36 -1.34 18.35
CA ALA A 182 12.56 -1.06 16.92
C ALA A 182 12.85 -2.39 16.21
N CYS A 183 12.07 -2.76 15.19
CA CYS A 183 12.47 -3.78 14.23
C CYS A 183 12.83 -3.08 12.92
N VAL A 184 14.08 -3.20 12.48
CA VAL A 184 14.53 -2.70 11.18
C VAL A 184 14.44 -3.85 10.20
N MET A 185 13.42 -3.82 9.35
CA MET A 185 13.27 -4.77 8.26
C MET A 185 13.89 -4.15 7.01
N ARG A 186 14.96 -4.75 6.51
CA ARG A 186 15.49 -4.50 5.16
C ARG A 186 15.03 -5.64 4.27
N LYS A 187 14.22 -5.34 3.27
CA LYS A 187 13.93 -6.29 2.19
C LYS A 187 14.62 -5.76 0.92
N GLN A 188 15.54 -6.56 0.38
CA GLN A 188 16.30 -6.25 -0.84
C GLN A 188 15.65 -6.79 -2.13
N GLU A 189 14.51 -7.45 -2.04
CA GLU A 189 13.80 -8.00 -3.20
C GLU A 189 12.34 -7.54 -3.18
N LEU A 190 12.09 -6.45 -3.88
CA LEU A 190 10.83 -6.27 -4.60
C LEU A 190 11.21 -6.43 -6.07
N ASP A 191 11.27 -7.67 -6.53
CA ASP A 191 11.25 -7.94 -7.97
C ASP A 191 10.03 -7.21 -8.52
N SER A 192 10.28 -6.29 -9.43
CA SER A 192 9.24 -5.73 -10.29
C SER A 192 8.52 -6.92 -10.90
N ALA A 193 7.25 -7.11 -10.52
CA ALA A 193 6.38 -8.12 -11.10
C ALA A 193 6.61 -8.14 -12.61
N GLY A 194 7.15 -9.26 -13.09
CA GLY A 194 7.37 -9.51 -14.49
C GLY A 194 6.03 -9.39 -15.21
N LEU A 195 5.99 -8.48 -16.19
CA LEU A 195 5.16 -8.65 -17.37
C LEU A 195 5.70 -9.83 -18.17
#